data_AF-A0A7H9HQ09-F1
#
_entry.id   AF-A0A7H9HQ09-F1
#
_cell.length_a   1.000
_cell.length_b   1.000
_cell.length_c   1.000
_cell.angle_alpha   90.00
_cell.angle_beta   90.00
_cell.angle_gamma   90.00
#
_symmetry.space_group_name_H-M   'P 1'
#
loop_
_entity.id
_entity.type
_entity.pdbx_description
1 polymer ?
#
loop_
_entity_poly.entity_id
_entity_poly.type
_entity_poly.pdbx_seq_one_letter_code
_entity_poly.pdbx_strand_id
1 'polypeptide(L)'
;MVDLDELKNDSTRLRRLQKFSIEARDRIINDPLNDRALLSRSSSSSLDYLRSSVKAREELLEHIKAIWTQDNRTKDNQVEHGLRKLREVIISIFEQHNQDQEFILFTFDVYRLSYEYYHVKKEHHKLSNLVLASMVTNIPRNLVAEYAETYAICISHIERDTGKCLEFVNKWHSYGKLDDSYKRYVRMSMILNNRTESPEKWFELLKETPSSLLAYKLLRSTSAFIEMRDRCFTTVSRCYNQISVNFLLHYWLHDFLDEPELKIHLKTKINHYGTEIIEFKRTRR
;
A
#
# COMPACT_ATOMS: atom_id res chain seq x y z
N MET A 1 -24.46 -54.73 -9.12
CA MET A 1 -23.20 -54.33 -9.77
C MET A 1 -23.31 -52.85 -10.04
N VAL A 2 -22.53 -52.02 -9.34
CA VAL A 2 -22.49 -50.58 -9.59
C VAL A 2 -21.56 -50.36 -10.78
N ASP A 3 -22.06 -49.64 -11.78
CA ASP A 3 -21.38 -49.47 -13.06
C ASP A 3 -20.15 -48.58 -12.88
N LEU A 4 -18.96 -49.17 -13.08
CA LEU A 4 -17.67 -48.53 -12.85
C LEU A 4 -17.42 -47.36 -13.81
N ASP A 5 -18.11 -47.35 -14.94
CA ASP A 5 -18.02 -46.27 -15.94
C ASP A 5 -18.88 -45.05 -15.59
N GLU A 6 -20.00 -45.22 -14.88
CA GLU A 6 -20.78 -44.10 -14.32
C GLU A 6 -20.00 -43.37 -13.23
N LEU A 7 -19.36 -44.12 -12.31
CA LEU A 7 -18.55 -43.55 -11.24
C LEU A 7 -17.33 -42.77 -11.77
N LYS A 8 -16.70 -43.24 -12.86
CA LYS A 8 -15.61 -42.52 -13.52
C LYS A 8 -16.10 -41.25 -14.22
N ASN A 9 -17.25 -41.28 -14.88
CA ASN A 9 -17.84 -40.11 -15.51
C ASN A 9 -18.25 -39.05 -14.48
N ASP A 10 -18.84 -39.44 -13.36
CA ASP A 10 -19.23 -38.52 -12.29
C ASP A 10 -18.01 -37.90 -11.59
N SER A 11 -16.95 -38.67 -11.35
CA SER A 11 -15.70 -38.13 -10.79
C SER A 11 -15.02 -37.10 -11.72
N THR A 12 -15.11 -37.31 -13.04
CA THR A 12 -14.55 -36.41 -14.05
C THR A 12 -15.40 -35.14 -14.18
N ARG A 13 -16.72 -35.27 -14.10
CA ARG A 13 -17.68 -34.15 -14.09
C ARG A 13 -17.52 -33.29 -12.83
N LEU A 14 -17.37 -33.89 -11.66
CA LEU A 14 -17.13 -33.19 -10.39
C LEU A 14 -15.79 -32.44 -10.38
N ARG A 15 -14.72 -33.05 -10.93
CA ARG A 15 -13.42 -32.37 -11.11
C ARG A 15 -13.51 -31.17 -12.06
N ARG A 16 -14.27 -31.28 -13.15
CA ARG A 16 -14.52 -30.15 -14.06
C ARG A 16 -15.32 -29.05 -13.36
N LEU A 17 -16.36 -29.38 -12.61
CA LEU A 17 -17.15 -28.41 -11.83
C LEU A 17 -16.33 -27.70 -10.74
N GLN A 18 -15.47 -28.44 -10.02
CA GLN A 18 -14.54 -27.85 -9.05
C GLN A 18 -13.50 -26.95 -9.74
N LYS A 19 -12.98 -27.35 -10.91
CA LYS A 19 -12.05 -26.52 -11.68
C LYS A 19 -12.72 -25.23 -12.19
N PHE A 20 -13.97 -25.30 -12.64
CA PHE A 20 -14.77 -24.11 -12.99
C PHE A 20 -15.07 -23.24 -11.76
N SER A 21 -15.30 -23.83 -10.58
CA SER A 21 -15.55 -23.07 -9.34
C SER A 21 -14.29 -22.40 -8.81
N ILE A 22 -13.12 -23.05 -8.93
CA ILE A 22 -11.82 -22.49 -8.52
C ILE A 22 -11.36 -21.45 -9.53
N GLU A 23 -11.43 -21.71 -10.85
CA GLU A 23 -11.09 -20.71 -11.86
C GLU A 23 -12.05 -19.52 -11.87
N ALA A 24 -13.34 -19.72 -11.55
CA ALA A 24 -14.28 -18.61 -11.36
C ALA A 24 -13.97 -17.83 -10.08
N ARG A 25 -13.61 -18.51 -8.98
CA ARG A 25 -13.20 -17.88 -7.73
C ARG A 25 -11.89 -17.10 -7.90
N ASP A 26 -10.92 -17.65 -8.61
CA ASP A 26 -9.65 -16.99 -8.91
C ASP A 26 -9.83 -15.83 -9.89
N ARG A 27 -10.77 -15.92 -10.83
CA ARG A 27 -11.20 -14.75 -11.63
C ARG A 27 -11.92 -13.70 -10.79
N ILE A 28 -12.76 -14.07 -9.82
CA ILE A 28 -13.45 -13.12 -8.95
C ILE A 28 -12.47 -12.42 -7.99
N ILE A 29 -11.45 -13.13 -7.50
CA ILE A 29 -10.45 -12.60 -6.56
C ILE A 29 -9.38 -11.77 -7.29
N ASN A 30 -9.03 -12.12 -8.54
CA ASN A 30 -8.00 -11.44 -9.34
C ASN A 30 -8.53 -10.49 -10.43
N ASP A 31 -9.84 -10.27 -10.53
CA ASP A 31 -10.46 -9.30 -11.43
C ASP A 31 -10.84 -8.03 -10.65
N PRO A 32 -10.03 -6.97 -10.71
CA PRO A 32 -10.33 -5.71 -10.03
C PRO A 32 -11.53 -4.95 -10.62
N LEU A 33 -12.20 -5.49 -11.66
CA LEU A 33 -13.34 -4.87 -12.35
C LEU A 33 -14.65 -5.67 -12.22
N ASN A 34 -14.71 -6.73 -11.41
CA ASN A 34 -15.94 -7.52 -11.29
C ASN A 34 -17.00 -6.93 -10.34
N ASP A 35 -17.10 -5.60 -10.33
CA ASP A 35 -18.25 -4.82 -9.85
C ASP A 35 -19.28 -4.63 -10.99
N ARG A 36 -19.47 -5.66 -11.83
CA ARG A 36 -20.46 -5.66 -12.94
C ARG A 36 -21.89 -5.40 -12.50
N ALA A 37 -22.21 -5.58 -11.22
CA ALA A 37 -23.50 -5.22 -10.64
C ALA A 37 -23.68 -3.69 -10.47
N LEU A 38 -22.60 -2.92 -10.37
CA LEU A 38 -22.63 -1.44 -10.35
C LEU A 38 -22.53 -0.83 -11.76
N LEU A 39 -22.07 -1.61 -12.75
CA LEU A 39 -21.89 -1.21 -14.15
C LEU A 39 -23.20 -1.04 -14.95
N SER A 40 -24.36 -1.45 -14.43
CA SER A 40 -25.64 -1.38 -15.17
C SER A 40 -26.44 -0.08 -14.97
N ARG A 41 -25.96 0.86 -14.13
CA ARG A 41 -26.70 2.10 -13.78
C ARG A 41 -26.05 3.40 -14.22
N SER A 42 -24.85 3.36 -14.80
CA SER A 42 -24.23 4.53 -15.45
C SER A 42 -24.44 4.38 -16.95
N SER A 43 -25.21 5.28 -17.56
CA SER A 43 -25.52 5.27 -19.00
C SER A 43 -24.29 5.00 -19.87
N SER A 44 -24.37 3.98 -20.73
CA SER A 44 -23.32 3.61 -21.71
C SER A 44 -22.86 4.81 -22.55
N SER A 45 -23.78 5.73 -22.87
CA SER A 45 -23.49 6.98 -23.59
C SER A 45 -22.48 7.90 -22.90
N SER A 46 -22.39 7.85 -21.57
CA SER A 46 -21.48 8.71 -20.81
C SER A 46 -20.02 8.23 -20.86
N LEU A 47 -19.78 6.92 -20.96
CA LEU A 47 -18.42 6.38 -21.10
C LEU A 47 -17.88 6.56 -22.52
N ASP A 48 -18.72 6.35 -23.53
CA ASP A 48 -18.31 6.51 -24.93
C ASP A 48 -17.97 7.98 -25.26
N TYR A 49 -18.68 8.93 -24.64
CA TYR A 49 -18.32 10.35 -24.72
C TYR A 49 -16.96 10.65 -24.07
N LEU A 50 -16.68 10.09 -22.89
CA LEU A 50 -15.38 10.26 -22.22
C LEU A 50 -14.23 9.59 -22.98
N ARG A 51 -14.47 8.49 -23.71
CA ARG A 51 -13.45 7.85 -24.55
C ARG A 51 -13.09 8.71 -25.76
N SER A 52 -14.08 9.35 -26.37
CA SER A 52 -13.89 10.13 -27.60
C SER A 52 -13.49 11.59 -27.39
N SER A 53 -13.78 12.19 -26.22
CA SER A 53 -13.56 13.63 -25.97
C SER A 53 -12.49 13.90 -24.91
N VAL A 54 -11.38 14.55 -25.31
CA VAL A 54 -10.35 15.06 -24.39
C VAL A 54 -10.95 16.03 -23.38
N LYS A 55 -11.69 17.02 -23.87
CA LYS A 55 -12.32 18.05 -23.05
C LYS A 55 -13.23 17.47 -21.96
N ALA A 56 -14.00 16.42 -22.30
CA ALA A 56 -14.88 15.77 -21.33
C ALA A 56 -14.11 15.10 -20.18
N ARG A 57 -12.94 14.54 -20.48
CA ARG A 57 -12.06 13.92 -19.47
C ARG A 57 -11.48 14.98 -18.54
N GLU A 58 -11.04 16.12 -19.10
CA GLU A 58 -10.52 17.25 -18.35
C GLU A 58 -11.59 17.88 -17.45
N GLU A 59 -12.78 18.15 -17.99
CA GLU A 59 -13.91 18.69 -17.23
C GLU A 59 -14.29 17.79 -16.05
N LEU A 60 -14.30 16.46 -16.25
CA LEU A 60 -14.56 15.51 -15.16
C LEU A 60 -13.43 15.52 -14.12
N LEU A 61 -12.16 15.58 -14.54
CA LEU A 61 -11.04 15.65 -13.60
C LEU A 61 -11.07 16.93 -12.76
N GLU A 62 -11.34 18.08 -13.37
CA GLU A 62 -11.47 19.36 -12.66
C GLU A 62 -12.66 19.35 -11.70
N HIS A 63 -13.78 18.73 -12.09
CA HIS A 63 -14.91 18.54 -11.19
C HIS A 63 -14.55 17.71 -9.96
N ILE A 64 -13.81 16.61 -10.15
CA ILE A 64 -13.34 15.75 -9.05
C ILE A 64 -12.40 16.54 -8.13
N LYS A 65 -11.43 17.30 -8.69
CA LYS A 65 -10.52 18.15 -7.92
C LYS A 65 -11.28 19.21 -7.10
N ALA A 66 -12.31 19.83 -7.68
CA ALA A 66 -13.13 20.80 -6.99
C ALA A 66 -13.90 20.20 -5.81
N ILE A 67 -14.42 18.97 -5.93
CA ILE A 67 -15.06 18.27 -4.81
C ILE A 67 -14.04 17.91 -3.74
N TRP A 68 -12.88 17.39 -4.14
CA TRP A 68 -11.82 16.95 -3.23
C TRP A 68 -11.25 18.10 -2.40
N THR A 69 -11.02 19.26 -3.01
CA THR A 69 -10.48 20.45 -2.32
C THR A 69 -11.44 21.08 -1.32
N GLN A 70 -12.76 20.88 -1.47
CA GLN A 70 -13.77 21.40 -0.55
C GLN A 70 -13.91 20.59 0.77
N ASP A 71 -13.09 19.55 0.97
CA ASP A 71 -13.13 18.58 2.10
C ASP A 71 -14.57 18.15 2.47
N ASN A 72 -15.40 17.97 1.46
CA ASN A 72 -16.79 17.66 1.67
C ASN A 72 -16.97 16.14 1.82
N ARG A 73 -16.83 15.65 3.05
CA ARG A 73 -16.95 14.23 3.39
C ARG A 73 -18.24 13.58 2.89
N THR A 74 -19.32 14.34 2.68
CA THR A 74 -20.59 13.80 2.14
C THR A 74 -20.51 13.42 0.67
N LYS A 75 -19.54 13.94 -0.08
CA LYS A 75 -19.34 13.68 -1.52
C LYS A 75 -18.17 12.74 -1.81
N ASP A 76 -17.64 12.08 -0.79
CA ASP A 76 -16.49 11.17 -0.90
C ASP A 76 -16.70 10.07 -1.95
N ASN A 77 -17.89 9.46 -1.98
CA ASN A 77 -18.26 8.45 -2.96
C ASN A 77 -18.26 8.98 -4.40
N GLN A 78 -18.52 10.29 -4.60
CA GLN A 78 -18.48 10.91 -5.93
C GLN A 78 -17.04 11.04 -6.42
N VAL A 79 -16.10 11.36 -5.51
CA VAL A 79 -14.66 11.42 -5.82
C VAL A 79 -14.15 10.05 -6.22
N GLU A 80 -14.40 9.01 -5.40
CA GLU A 80 -13.95 7.65 -5.71
C GLU A 80 -14.52 7.16 -7.04
N HIS A 81 -15.83 7.35 -7.26
CA HIS A 81 -16.50 6.92 -8.49
C HIS A 81 -15.98 7.65 -9.72
N GLY A 82 -15.79 8.98 -9.63
CA GLY A 82 -15.22 9.77 -10.71
C GLY A 82 -13.80 9.33 -11.08
N LEU A 83 -12.93 9.13 -10.08
CA LEU A 83 -11.57 8.65 -10.30
C LEU A 83 -11.55 7.25 -10.91
N ARG A 84 -12.42 6.34 -10.43
CA ARG A 84 -12.58 5.00 -11.00
C ARG A 84 -12.94 5.09 -12.48
N LYS A 85 -13.93 5.91 -12.82
CA LYS A 85 -14.39 6.11 -14.20
C LYS A 85 -13.28 6.64 -15.11
N LEU A 86 -12.50 7.61 -14.64
CA LEU A 86 -11.36 8.13 -15.40
C LEU A 86 -10.28 7.06 -15.62
N ARG A 87 -9.95 6.25 -14.61
CA ARG A 87 -9.00 5.14 -14.76
C ARG A 87 -9.49 4.09 -15.76
N GLU A 88 -10.78 3.74 -15.72
CA GLU A 88 -11.39 2.81 -16.70
C GLU A 88 -11.29 3.34 -18.14
N VAL A 89 -11.60 4.63 -18.34
CA VAL A 89 -11.47 5.28 -19.64
C VAL A 89 -10.02 5.26 -20.11
N ILE A 90 -9.07 5.65 -19.25
CA ILE A 90 -7.64 5.63 -19.54
C ILE A 90 -7.22 4.24 -20.01
N ILE A 91 -7.51 3.18 -19.25
CA ILE A 91 -7.14 1.80 -19.60
C ILE A 91 -7.73 1.42 -20.97
N SER A 92 -8.99 1.79 -21.23
CA SER A 92 -9.68 1.42 -22.48
C SER A 92 -9.11 2.09 -23.74
N ILE A 93 -8.45 3.24 -23.62
CA ILE A 93 -7.87 3.98 -24.76
C ILE A 93 -6.34 4.02 -24.71
N PHE A 94 -5.71 3.39 -23.71
CA PHE A 94 -4.29 3.56 -23.43
C PHE A 94 -3.41 3.13 -24.61
N GLU A 95 -3.66 1.96 -25.19
CA GLU A 95 -2.85 1.42 -26.29
C GLU A 95 -2.83 2.35 -27.52
N GLN A 96 -3.92 3.08 -27.75
CA GLN A 96 -4.07 3.99 -28.89
C GLN A 96 -3.40 5.35 -28.65
N HIS A 97 -3.24 5.74 -27.37
CA HIS A 97 -2.77 7.08 -26.98
C HIS A 97 -1.48 7.07 -26.16
N ASN A 98 -0.80 5.92 -25.97
CA ASN A 98 0.39 5.84 -25.11
C ASN A 98 1.63 6.61 -25.62
N GLN A 99 1.60 7.12 -26.85
CA GLN A 99 2.61 8.03 -27.41
C GLN A 99 2.22 9.51 -27.32
N ASP A 100 0.97 9.81 -26.96
CA ASP A 100 0.48 11.18 -26.82
C ASP A 100 0.88 11.72 -25.44
N GLN A 101 1.78 12.72 -25.45
CA GLN A 101 2.32 13.31 -24.24
C GLN A 101 1.25 13.99 -23.38
N GLU A 102 0.24 14.63 -23.99
CA GLU A 102 -0.85 15.26 -23.24
C GLU A 102 -1.69 14.20 -22.53
N PHE A 103 -1.98 13.09 -23.21
CA PHE A 103 -2.69 11.96 -22.62
C PHE A 103 -1.90 11.30 -21.49
N ILE A 104 -0.57 11.18 -21.61
CA ILE A 104 0.28 10.66 -20.55
C ILE A 104 0.29 11.58 -19.32
N LEU A 105 0.35 12.90 -19.52
CA LEU A 105 0.28 13.87 -18.42
C LEU A 105 -1.10 13.84 -17.73
N PHE A 106 -2.17 13.77 -18.51
CA PHE A 106 -3.52 13.58 -17.99
C PHE A 106 -3.63 12.29 -17.17
N THR A 107 -3.10 11.18 -17.69
CA THR A 107 -3.06 9.90 -17.00
C THR A 107 -2.31 10.04 -15.67
N PHE A 108 -1.13 10.67 -15.68
CA PHE A 108 -0.36 10.93 -14.47
C PHE A 108 -1.15 11.74 -13.44
N ASP A 109 -1.84 12.80 -13.83
CA ASP A 109 -2.66 13.62 -12.92
C ASP A 109 -3.82 12.83 -12.29
N VAL A 110 -4.51 11.99 -13.07
CA VAL A 110 -5.58 11.12 -12.56
C VAL A 110 -5.04 10.13 -11.53
N TYR A 111 -3.90 9.50 -11.82
CA TYR A 111 -3.30 8.53 -10.91
C TYR A 111 -2.66 9.19 -9.69
N ARG A 112 -2.08 10.40 -9.81
CA ARG A 112 -1.62 11.20 -8.66
C ARG A 112 -2.78 11.53 -7.72
N LEU A 113 -3.90 12.02 -8.25
CA LEU A 113 -5.07 12.31 -7.43
C LEU A 113 -5.65 11.05 -6.80
N SER A 114 -5.63 9.93 -7.53
CA SER A 114 -6.00 8.61 -6.99
C SER A 114 -5.09 8.16 -5.86
N TYR A 115 -3.78 8.42 -5.98
CA TYR A 115 -2.80 8.14 -4.93
C TYR A 115 -3.13 8.91 -3.66
N GLU A 116 -3.31 10.23 -3.76
CA GLU A 116 -3.63 11.11 -2.63
C GLU A 116 -4.92 10.66 -1.94
N TYR A 117 -5.96 10.38 -2.74
CA TYR A 117 -7.25 9.90 -2.26
C TYR A 117 -7.12 8.62 -1.43
N TYR A 118 -6.55 7.56 -1.99
CA TYR A 118 -6.45 6.27 -1.28
C TYR A 118 -5.43 6.29 -0.13
N HIS A 119 -4.39 7.13 -0.21
CA HIS A 119 -3.46 7.34 0.91
C HIS A 119 -4.15 7.97 2.12
N VAL A 120 -4.92 9.05 1.93
CA VAL A 120 -5.69 9.70 2.99
C VAL A 120 -6.73 8.75 3.59
N LYS A 121 -7.38 7.94 2.75
CA LYS A 121 -8.37 6.93 3.19
C LYS A 121 -7.74 5.69 3.83
N LYS A 122 -6.40 5.58 3.83
CA LYS A 122 -5.65 4.41 4.30
C LYS A 122 -6.06 3.12 3.60
N GLU A 123 -6.55 3.22 2.35
CA GLU A 123 -6.93 2.07 1.51
C GLU A 123 -5.71 1.53 0.76
N HIS A 124 -4.70 1.10 1.52
CA HIS A 124 -3.39 0.77 0.96
C HIS A 124 -3.41 -0.38 -0.07
N HIS A 125 -4.36 -1.31 0.05
CA HIS A 125 -4.52 -2.38 -0.93
C HIS A 125 -4.89 -1.84 -2.33
N LYS A 126 -5.87 -0.91 -2.40
CA LYS A 126 -6.24 -0.25 -3.65
C LYS A 126 -5.10 0.64 -4.15
N LEU A 127 -4.42 1.33 -3.23
CA LEU A 127 -3.24 2.15 -3.55
C LEU A 127 -2.14 1.33 -4.25
N SER A 128 -1.80 0.16 -3.70
CA SER A 128 -0.77 -0.72 -4.28
C SER A 128 -1.19 -1.28 -5.64
N ASN A 129 -2.29 -2.04 -5.66
CA ASN A 129 -2.65 -2.89 -6.80
C ASN A 129 -3.27 -2.11 -7.97
N LEU A 130 -4.01 -1.04 -7.69
CA LEU A 130 -4.73 -0.29 -8.73
C LEU A 130 -3.93 0.92 -9.19
N VAL A 131 -3.40 1.70 -8.25
CA VAL A 131 -2.80 3.00 -8.57
C VAL A 131 -1.32 2.85 -8.88
N LEU A 132 -0.53 2.45 -7.88
CA LEU A 132 0.93 2.42 -7.98
C LEU A 132 1.41 1.41 -9.03
N ALA A 133 0.83 0.21 -9.07
CA ALA A 133 1.16 -0.80 -10.08
C ALA A 133 0.92 -0.29 -11.51
N SER A 134 -0.18 0.44 -11.75
CA SER A 134 -0.47 1.03 -13.05
C SER A 134 0.48 2.17 -13.39
N MET A 135 0.79 3.06 -12.43
CA MET A 135 1.73 4.16 -12.62
C MET A 135 3.12 3.65 -13.05
N VAL A 136 3.68 2.67 -12.34
CA VAL A 136 5.03 2.17 -12.64
C VAL A 136 5.08 1.34 -13.93
N THR A 137 3.95 0.80 -14.38
CA THR A 137 3.91 -0.03 -15.59
C THR A 137 3.68 0.82 -16.85
N ASN A 138 2.82 1.82 -16.76
CA ASN A 138 2.27 2.51 -17.93
C ASN A 138 2.83 3.93 -18.12
N ILE A 139 3.34 4.58 -17.08
CA ILE A 139 3.77 5.98 -17.15
C ILE A 139 5.31 6.06 -17.25
N PRO A 140 5.86 7.00 -18.04
CA PRO A 140 7.30 7.21 -18.14
C PRO A 140 7.99 7.38 -16.79
N ARG A 141 9.13 6.72 -16.61
CA ARG A 141 9.85 6.61 -15.33
C ARG A 141 10.20 7.95 -14.70
N ASN A 142 10.52 8.97 -15.51
CA ASN A 142 10.85 10.32 -15.05
C ASN A 142 9.70 11.00 -14.31
N LEU A 143 8.44 10.61 -14.57
CA LEU A 143 7.27 11.15 -13.87
C LEU A 143 6.93 10.38 -12.59
N VAL A 144 7.29 9.10 -12.53
CA VAL A 144 6.81 8.18 -11.47
C VAL A 144 7.90 7.67 -10.54
N ALA A 145 9.10 8.26 -10.56
CA ALA A 145 10.24 7.79 -9.76
C ALA A 145 9.92 7.69 -8.27
N GLU A 146 9.33 8.73 -7.66
CA GLU A 146 8.95 8.73 -6.24
C GLU A 146 7.80 7.75 -5.92
N TYR A 147 6.91 7.52 -6.89
CA TYR A 147 5.82 6.53 -6.77
C TYR A 147 6.34 5.10 -6.87
N ALA A 148 7.42 4.86 -7.62
CA ALA A 148 8.05 3.55 -7.72
C ALA A 148 8.67 3.11 -6.39
N GLU A 149 9.32 4.01 -5.65
CA GLU A 149 9.79 3.73 -4.28
C GLU A 149 8.62 3.37 -3.36
N THR A 150 7.54 4.13 -3.46
CA THR A 150 6.33 3.90 -2.68
C THR A 150 5.67 2.56 -3.03
N TYR A 151 5.69 2.16 -4.31
CA TYR A 151 5.21 0.86 -4.75
C TYR A 151 6.04 -0.29 -4.17
N ALA A 152 7.36 -0.17 -4.17
CA ALA A 152 8.25 -1.15 -3.56
C ALA A 152 7.93 -1.33 -2.05
N ILE A 153 7.64 -0.23 -1.34
CA ILE A 153 7.19 -0.28 0.05
C ILE A 153 5.85 -0.99 0.18
N CYS A 154 4.86 -0.67 -0.67
CA CYS A 154 3.57 -1.36 -0.64
C CYS A 154 3.73 -2.88 -0.80
N ILE A 155 4.48 -3.34 -1.79
CA ILE A 155 4.73 -4.77 -1.99
C ILE A 155 5.42 -5.38 -0.76
N SER A 156 6.48 -4.74 -0.29
CA SER A 156 7.35 -5.34 0.73
C SER A 156 6.83 -5.24 2.17
N HIS A 157 6.08 -4.20 2.52
CA HIS A 157 5.61 -3.94 3.89
C HIS A 157 4.11 -4.17 4.07
N ILE A 158 3.31 -4.00 3.02
CA ILE A 158 1.84 -4.13 3.09
C ILE A 158 1.42 -5.50 2.57
N GLU A 159 1.87 -5.88 1.38
CA GLU A 159 1.63 -7.22 0.82
C GLU A 159 2.54 -8.29 1.46
N ARG A 160 3.61 -7.87 2.14
CA ARG A 160 4.64 -8.74 2.76
C ARG A 160 5.36 -9.64 1.77
N ASP A 161 5.44 -9.25 0.51
CA ASP A 161 6.09 -10.02 -0.53
C ASP A 161 7.48 -9.45 -0.84
N THR A 162 8.48 -9.90 -0.08
CA THR A 162 9.86 -9.42 -0.28
C THR A 162 10.44 -9.91 -1.61
N GLY A 163 10.01 -11.07 -2.11
CA GLY A 163 10.48 -11.62 -3.39
C GLY A 163 10.02 -10.76 -4.57
N LYS A 164 8.72 -10.49 -4.65
CA LYS A 164 8.12 -9.59 -5.66
C LYS A 164 8.71 -8.18 -5.58
N CYS A 165 9.01 -7.68 -4.39
CA CYS A 165 9.69 -6.39 -4.23
C CYS A 165 11.09 -6.41 -4.85
N LEU A 166 11.90 -7.44 -4.57
CA LEU A 166 13.24 -7.57 -5.14
C LEU A 166 13.19 -7.70 -6.66
N GLU A 167 12.26 -8.49 -7.19
CA GLU A 167 12.04 -8.60 -8.64
C GLU A 167 11.67 -7.24 -9.27
N PHE A 168 10.75 -6.51 -8.62
CA PHE A 168 10.36 -5.17 -9.06
C PHE A 168 11.55 -4.20 -9.04
N VAL A 169 12.29 -4.11 -7.94
CA VAL A 169 13.45 -3.20 -7.81
C VAL A 169 14.53 -3.56 -8.84
N ASN A 170 14.84 -4.85 -9.01
CA ASN A 170 15.80 -5.28 -10.03
C ASN A 170 15.35 -4.90 -11.45
N LYS A 171 14.08 -5.11 -11.79
CA LYS A 171 13.51 -4.71 -13.07
C LYS A 171 13.48 -3.19 -13.23
N TRP A 172 13.20 -2.44 -12.17
CA TRP A 172 13.19 -0.98 -12.19
C TRP A 172 14.59 -0.42 -12.42
N HIS A 173 15.61 -1.06 -11.85
CA HIS A 173 17.01 -0.62 -11.93
C HIS A 173 17.85 -1.34 -12.98
N SER A 174 17.23 -1.93 -14.02
CA SER A 174 17.71 -3.06 -14.83
C SER A 174 19.21 -3.21 -15.15
N TYR A 175 20.06 -2.17 -15.09
CA TYR A 175 21.52 -2.29 -15.29
C TYR A 175 22.37 -1.29 -14.47
N GLY A 176 21.85 -0.75 -13.34
CA GLY A 176 22.54 0.26 -12.51
C GLY A 176 22.77 -0.17 -11.06
N LYS A 177 23.57 0.60 -10.31
CA LYS A 177 23.65 0.44 -8.85
C LYS A 177 22.27 0.76 -8.25
N LEU A 178 21.77 -0.14 -7.42
CA LEU A 178 20.59 0.08 -6.60
C LEU A 178 20.80 1.35 -5.77
N ASP A 179 19.82 2.27 -5.81
CA ASP A 179 19.86 3.47 -4.98
C ASP A 179 19.91 3.06 -3.50
N ASP A 180 20.58 3.87 -2.69
CA ASP A 180 20.69 3.63 -1.26
C ASP A 180 19.31 3.70 -0.57
N SER A 181 18.34 4.44 -1.15
CA SER A 181 16.93 4.44 -0.72
C SER A 181 16.31 3.03 -0.81
N TYR A 182 16.40 2.38 -1.96
CA TYR A 182 15.84 1.04 -2.16
C TYR A 182 16.53 -0.02 -1.29
N LYS A 183 17.86 0.05 -1.10
CA LYS A 183 18.57 -0.85 -0.18
C LYS A 183 18.03 -0.72 1.23
N ARG A 184 17.77 0.52 1.66
CA ARG A 184 17.19 0.81 2.97
C ARG A 184 15.81 0.21 3.12
N TYR A 185 14.92 0.40 2.14
CA TYR A 185 13.55 -0.16 2.18
C TYR A 185 13.54 -1.70 2.16
N VAL A 186 14.41 -2.33 1.37
CA VAL A 186 14.57 -3.79 1.38
C VAL A 186 15.05 -4.28 2.74
N ARG A 187 16.07 -3.62 3.35
CA ARG A 187 16.54 -3.98 4.69
C ARG A 187 15.44 -3.84 5.74
N MET A 188 14.69 -2.74 5.71
CA MET A 188 13.52 -2.53 6.57
C MET A 188 12.48 -3.66 6.40
N SER A 189 12.19 -4.07 5.16
CA SER A 189 11.29 -5.19 4.89
C SER A 189 11.81 -6.51 5.45
N MET A 190 13.11 -6.80 5.34
CA MET A 190 13.72 -8.00 5.92
C MET A 190 13.63 -8.01 7.45
N ILE A 191 13.80 -6.86 8.11
CA ILE A 191 13.63 -6.74 9.57
C ILE A 191 12.15 -6.98 9.97
N LEU A 192 11.21 -6.41 9.21
CA LEU A 192 9.78 -6.58 9.43
C LEU A 192 9.32 -8.02 9.21
N ASN A 193 9.55 -8.57 8.01
CA ASN A 193 9.00 -9.85 7.57
C ASN A 193 9.79 -11.04 8.09
N ASN A 194 11.13 -10.94 8.10
CA ASN A 194 12.03 -12.07 8.34
C ASN A 194 12.78 -11.98 9.68
N ARG A 195 12.62 -10.85 10.40
CA ARG A 195 13.25 -10.62 11.72
C ARG A 195 14.77 -10.77 11.70
N THR A 196 15.40 -10.32 10.62
CA THR A 196 16.86 -10.44 10.43
C THR A 196 17.66 -9.63 11.45
N GLU A 197 17.09 -8.55 12.00
CA GLU A 197 17.75 -7.67 12.97
C GLU A 197 16.78 -7.19 14.05
N SER A 198 17.31 -6.42 15.03
CA SER A 198 16.54 -5.77 16.08
C SER A 198 15.48 -4.83 15.49
N PRO A 199 14.27 -4.75 16.08
CA PRO A 199 13.25 -3.79 15.63
C PRO A 199 13.69 -2.32 15.78
N GLU A 200 14.63 -2.01 16.67
CA GLU A 200 15.23 -0.67 16.77
C GLU A 200 15.91 -0.24 15.46
N LYS A 201 16.57 -1.18 14.76
CA LYS A 201 17.21 -0.91 13.47
C LYS A 201 16.24 -0.54 12.38
N TRP A 202 14.99 -0.98 12.48
CA TRP A 202 13.95 -0.54 11.55
C TRP A 202 13.62 0.95 11.74
N PHE A 203 13.57 1.41 12.99
CA PHE A 203 13.36 2.83 13.30
C PHE A 203 14.58 3.68 12.95
N GLU A 204 15.80 3.20 13.19
CA GLU A 204 17.03 3.88 12.74
C GLU A 204 17.00 4.15 11.24
N LEU A 205 16.71 3.12 10.43
CA LEU A 205 16.59 3.25 8.98
C LEU A 205 15.44 4.20 8.58
N LEU A 206 14.31 4.16 9.28
CA LEU A 206 13.24 5.12 9.00
C LEU A 206 13.67 6.56 9.27
N LYS A 207 14.48 6.82 10.32
CA LYS A 207 14.99 8.16 10.68
C LYS A 207 15.94 8.72 9.64
N GLU A 208 16.71 7.86 8.99
CA GLU A 208 17.60 8.24 7.88
C GLU A 208 16.86 8.56 6.58
N THR A 209 15.57 8.26 6.50
CA THR A 209 14.76 8.53 5.29
C THR A 209 14.21 9.95 5.36
N PRO A 210 14.40 10.80 4.32
CA PRO A 210 13.88 12.16 4.33
C PRO A 210 12.36 12.21 4.50
N SER A 211 11.89 13.03 5.45
CA SER A 211 10.49 13.10 5.83
C SER A 211 9.56 13.68 4.76
N SER A 212 10.14 14.37 3.77
CA SER A 212 9.42 14.92 2.62
C SER A 212 8.90 13.85 1.66
N LEU A 213 9.59 12.69 1.59
CA LEU A 213 9.31 11.64 0.61
C LEU A 213 7.97 10.93 0.84
N LEU A 214 7.29 10.58 -0.25
CA LEU A 214 6.05 9.78 -0.20
C LEU A 214 6.25 8.43 0.50
N ALA A 215 7.37 7.78 0.24
CA ALA A 215 7.79 6.53 0.88
C ALA A 215 7.79 6.63 2.42
N TYR A 216 8.39 7.69 2.97
CA TYR A 216 8.43 7.94 4.41
C TYR A 216 7.02 8.12 5.00
N LYS A 217 6.21 8.97 4.34
CA LYS A 217 4.82 9.25 4.76
C LYS A 217 3.98 7.97 4.77
N LEU A 218 4.13 7.12 3.74
CA LEU A 218 3.46 5.83 3.68
C LEU A 218 3.91 4.89 4.80
N LEU A 219 5.20 4.72 5.02
CA LEU A 219 5.71 3.84 6.09
C LEU A 219 5.12 4.24 7.45
N ARG A 220 5.11 5.54 7.77
CA ARG A 220 4.50 6.09 8.99
C ARG A 220 2.99 5.87 9.10
N SER A 221 2.26 5.79 7.99
CA SER A 221 0.80 5.64 7.97
C SER A 221 0.33 4.18 7.94
N THR A 222 1.23 3.22 7.74
CA THR A 222 0.90 1.80 7.58
C THR A 222 0.89 1.02 8.89
N SER A 223 0.28 -0.17 8.85
CA SER A 223 0.32 -1.13 9.96
C SER A 223 1.73 -1.64 10.28
N ALA A 224 2.68 -1.55 9.33
CA ALA A 224 4.08 -1.93 9.56
C ALA A 224 4.72 -1.09 10.68
N PHE A 225 4.46 0.22 10.71
CA PHE A 225 4.96 1.09 11.78
C PHE A 225 4.43 0.66 13.16
N ILE A 226 3.13 0.38 13.24
CA ILE A 226 2.46 -0.07 14.46
C ILE A 226 3.05 -1.41 14.93
N GLU A 227 3.19 -2.37 14.01
CA GLU A 227 3.78 -3.68 14.31
C GLU A 227 5.22 -3.55 14.83
N MET A 228 6.05 -2.72 14.19
CA MET A 228 7.44 -2.55 14.61
C MET A 228 7.55 -1.87 15.97
N ARG A 229 6.66 -0.92 16.28
CA ARG A 229 6.56 -0.31 17.61
C ARG A 229 6.23 -1.36 18.67
N ASP A 230 5.20 -2.16 18.42
CA ASP A 230 4.74 -3.19 19.36
C ASP A 230 5.81 -4.29 19.55
N ARG A 231 6.56 -4.60 18.49
CA ARG A 231 7.75 -5.47 18.55
C ARG A 231 8.87 -4.86 19.37
N CYS A 232 9.13 -3.56 19.27
CA CYS A 232 10.08 -2.86 20.14
C CYS A 232 9.66 -3.00 21.61
N PHE A 233 8.41 -2.68 21.95
CA PHE A 233 7.91 -2.83 23.33
C PHE A 233 8.03 -4.27 23.84
N THR A 234 7.68 -5.25 23.00
CA THR A 234 7.79 -6.68 23.34
C THR A 234 9.25 -7.09 23.57
N THR A 235 10.17 -6.60 22.74
CA THR A 235 11.60 -6.93 22.86
C THR A 235 12.20 -6.29 24.11
N VAL A 236 11.92 -5.01 24.32
CA VAL A 236 12.40 -4.26 25.50
C VAL A 236 11.89 -4.89 26.79
N SER A 237 10.61 -5.26 26.87
CA SER A 237 10.06 -5.88 28.09
C SER A 237 10.66 -7.24 28.44
N ARG A 238 11.27 -7.92 27.46
CA ARG A 238 11.99 -9.18 27.68
C ARG A 238 13.45 -8.97 28.05
N CYS A 239 14.06 -7.91 27.56
CA CYS A 239 15.48 -7.61 27.78
C CYS A 239 15.73 -6.83 29.08
N TYR A 240 14.76 -6.05 29.54
CA TYR A 240 14.91 -5.15 30.68
C TYR A 240 13.87 -5.44 31.76
N ASN A 241 14.28 -5.40 33.03
CA ASN A 241 13.34 -5.34 34.16
C ASN A 241 12.77 -3.92 34.33
N GLN A 242 13.61 -2.92 34.05
CA GLN A 242 13.27 -1.50 34.07
C GLN A 242 14.07 -0.77 32.98
N ILE A 243 13.50 0.27 32.40
CA ILE A 243 14.16 1.12 31.40
C ILE A 243 13.73 2.58 31.61
N SER A 244 14.63 3.54 31.43
CA SER A 244 14.23 4.96 31.45
C SER A 244 13.42 5.29 30.20
N VAL A 245 12.39 6.14 30.35
CA VAL A 245 11.55 6.62 29.25
C VAL A 245 12.40 7.28 28.16
N ASN A 246 13.32 8.16 28.56
CA ASN A 246 14.23 8.87 27.66
C ASN A 246 15.03 7.91 26.78
N PHE A 247 15.70 6.92 27.37
CA PHE A 247 16.45 5.91 26.60
C PHE A 247 15.56 5.11 25.65
N LEU A 248 14.33 4.73 26.05
CA LEU A 248 13.41 4.02 25.16
C LEU A 248 13.02 4.89 23.95
N LEU A 249 12.71 6.16 24.16
CA LEU A 249 12.31 7.08 23.10
C LEU A 249 13.45 7.37 22.12
N HIS A 250 14.64 7.73 22.61
CA HIS A 250 15.75 8.14 21.76
C HIS A 250 16.49 6.95 21.13
N TYR A 251 16.73 5.88 21.88
CA TYR A 251 17.54 4.76 21.40
C TYR A 251 16.70 3.71 20.65
N TRP A 252 15.59 3.25 21.24
CA TRP A 252 14.81 2.14 20.64
C TRP A 252 13.85 2.61 19.57
N LEU A 253 13.26 3.79 19.76
CA LEU A 253 12.22 4.34 18.90
C LEU A 253 12.71 5.52 18.07
N HIS A 254 13.97 5.96 18.22
CA HIS A 254 14.57 6.99 17.38
C HIS A 254 13.73 8.27 17.26
N ASP A 255 13.05 8.68 18.34
CA ASP A 255 12.18 9.87 18.42
C ASP A 255 10.89 9.78 17.61
N PHE A 256 10.48 8.58 17.19
CA PHE A 256 9.24 8.40 16.43
C PHE A 256 7.96 8.40 17.28
N LEU A 257 8.09 8.32 18.60
CA LEU A 257 7.03 8.57 19.57
C LEU A 257 7.48 9.71 20.49
N ASP A 258 6.53 10.50 20.95
CA ASP A 258 6.74 11.40 22.08
C ASP A 258 6.35 10.74 23.41
N GLU A 259 6.67 11.40 24.51
CA GLU A 259 6.35 10.90 25.86
C GLU A 259 4.84 10.75 26.10
N PRO A 260 3.96 11.70 25.70
CA PRO A 260 2.51 11.50 25.75
C PRO A 260 2.03 10.25 25.00
N GLU A 261 2.50 10.01 23.78
CA GLU A 261 2.12 8.84 22.98
C GLU A 261 2.62 7.55 23.63
N LEU A 262 3.84 7.54 24.18
CA LEU A 262 4.37 6.40 24.91
C LEU A 262 3.49 6.01 26.10
N LYS A 263 2.97 7.00 26.83
CA LYS A 263 2.12 6.80 28.02
C LYS A 263 0.76 6.19 27.71
N ILE A 264 0.29 6.26 26.45
CA ILE A 264 -0.90 5.53 25.99
C ILE A 264 -0.64 4.02 26.01
N HIS A 265 0.60 3.61 25.79
CA HIS A 265 0.99 2.22 25.63
C HIS A 265 1.61 1.59 26.88
N LEU A 266 2.41 2.34 27.63
CA LEU A 266 3.19 1.85 28.76
C LEU A 266 2.99 2.70 30.00
N LYS A 267 2.84 2.04 31.15
CA LYS A 267 2.78 2.73 32.44
C LYS A 267 4.17 3.18 32.87
N THR A 268 4.30 4.46 33.17
CA THR A 268 5.54 5.05 33.67
C THR A 268 5.43 5.35 35.17
N LYS A 269 6.59 5.48 35.82
CA LYS A 269 6.70 5.96 37.21
C LYS A 269 8.03 6.67 37.42
N ILE A 270 8.12 7.46 38.48
CA ILE A 270 9.36 8.14 38.87
C ILE A 270 10.13 7.24 39.85
N ASN A 271 11.42 7.02 39.59
CA ASN A 271 12.30 6.28 40.50
C ASN A 271 12.86 7.19 41.62
N HIS A 272 13.63 6.62 42.55
CA HIS A 272 14.23 7.36 43.67
C HIS A 272 15.28 8.41 43.26
N TYR A 273 15.73 8.38 42.00
CA TYR A 273 16.62 9.39 41.41
C TYR A 273 15.86 10.49 40.64
N GLY A 274 14.53 10.50 40.69
CA GLY A 274 13.72 11.46 39.94
C GLY A 274 13.61 11.18 38.44
N THR A 275 14.10 10.02 37.97
CA THR A 275 14.02 9.62 36.55
C THR A 275 12.71 8.91 36.26
N GLU A 276 12.06 9.27 35.17
CA GLU A 276 10.90 8.53 34.69
C GLU A 276 11.31 7.21 34.03
N ILE A 277 10.75 6.10 34.54
CA ILE A 277 11.05 4.74 34.13
C ILE A 277 9.78 3.95 33.80
N ILE A 278 9.96 2.89 33.03
CA ILE A 278 8.97 1.83 32.81
C ILE A 278 9.50 0.58 33.51
N GLU A 279 8.65 -0.07 34.31
CA GLU A 279 8.96 -1.37 34.92
C GLU A 279 8.18 -2.48 34.23
N PHE A 280 8.91 -3.53 33.85
CA PHE A 280 8.33 -4.71 33.22
C PHE A 280 8.19 -5.82 34.25
N LYS A 281 6.97 -6.37 34.36
CA LYS A 281 6.73 -7.53 35.22
C LYS A 281 7.42 -8.75 34.60
N ARG A 282 8.36 -9.35 35.34
CA ARG A 282 8.90 -10.67 34.98
C ARG A 282 7.77 -11.69 34.97
N THR A 283 7.48 -12.26 33.81
CA THR A 283 6.70 -13.50 33.74
C THR A 283 7.58 -14.58 34.39
N ARG A 284 7.19 -15.10 35.55
CA ARG A 284 7.85 -16.28 36.13
C ARG A 284 7.71 -17.40 35.10
N ARG A 285 8.83 -17.89 34.57
CA ARG A 285 8.89 -19.13 33.81
C ARG A 285 8.94 -20.29 34.78
#